data_AF-A0A3D1TZE8-F1
#
_entry.id   AF-A0A3D1TZE8-F1
#
_cell.length_a   1.000
_cell.length_b   1.000
_cell.length_c   1.000
_cell.angle_alpha   90.00
_cell.angle_beta   90.00
_cell.angle_gamma   90.00
#
_symmetry.space_group_name_H-M   'P 1'
#
loop_
_entity.id
_entity.type
_entity.pdbx_description
1 polymer ?
#
loop_
_entity_poly.entity_id
_entity_poly.type
_entity_poly.pdbx_seq_one_letter_code
_entity_poly.pdbx_strand_id
1 'polypeptide(L)'
;TRFVSMQNQYNLLRRHDERELMAMCGDMGVGLVPYSPQGKGRLARPWGEQTHRSSSDKVVQAFDSPYDEPVVNAVQHIAEARGVTMAQIALAWVLHNPLVSAPIV
;
A
#
# COMPACT_ATOMS: atom_id res chain seq x y z
N THR A 1 -8.94 9.95 -27.55
CA THR A 1 -8.08 8.87 -27.01
C THR A 1 -8.82 8.14 -25.91
N ARG A 2 -8.53 6.85 -25.66
CA ARG A 2 -9.22 6.05 -24.62
C ARG A 2 -8.54 6.23 -23.27
N PHE A 3 -9.30 6.39 -22.19
CA PHE A 3 -8.79 6.35 -20.81
C PHE A 3 -8.49 4.89 -20.44
N VAL A 4 -7.23 4.57 -20.12
CA VAL A 4 -6.77 3.18 -19.95
C VAL A 4 -6.10 2.87 -18.62
N SER A 5 -5.68 3.90 -17.87
CA SER A 5 -4.97 3.71 -16.60
C SER A 5 -5.35 4.77 -15.57
N MET A 6 -5.46 4.37 -14.31
CA MET A 6 -5.64 5.26 -13.17
C MET A 6 -4.52 5.05 -12.15
N GLN A 7 -3.83 6.13 -11.78
CA GLN A 7 -2.85 6.12 -10.70
C GLN A 7 -3.53 6.57 -9.41
N ASN A 8 -3.67 5.66 -8.45
CA ASN A 8 -4.44 5.87 -7.23
C ASN A 8 -3.64 5.48 -5.96
N GLN A 9 -4.15 5.77 -4.77
CA GLN A 9 -3.49 5.33 -3.53
C GLN A 9 -4.10 4.02 -3.07
N TYR A 10 -3.32 2.94 -3.10
CA TYR A 10 -3.80 1.64 -2.64
C TYR A 10 -2.72 0.85 -1.91
N ASN A 11 -2.99 0.53 -0.65
CA ASN A 11 -2.19 -0.34 0.21
C ASN A 11 -3.02 -0.79 1.43
N LEU A 12 -2.46 -1.65 2.27
CA LEU A 12 -3.12 -2.18 3.47
C LEU A 12 -3.62 -1.10 4.44
N LEU A 13 -3.01 0.08 4.46
CA LEU A 13 -3.38 1.19 5.36
C LEU A 13 -4.41 2.14 4.72
N ARG A 14 -4.45 2.23 3.39
CA ARG A 14 -5.29 3.19 2.64
C ARG A 14 -6.06 2.47 1.55
N ARG A 15 -7.36 2.25 1.80
CA ARG A 15 -8.28 1.44 0.98
C ARG A 15 -9.56 2.19 0.59
N HIS A 16 -9.54 3.52 0.62
CA HIS A 16 -10.72 4.33 0.32
C HIS A 16 -11.23 4.10 -1.11
N ASP A 17 -10.30 4.02 -2.07
CA ASP A 17 -10.59 3.87 -3.49
C ASP A 17 -11.30 2.54 -3.84
N GLU A 18 -11.25 1.52 -2.97
CA GLU A 18 -11.96 0.25 -3.18
C GLU A 18 -13.48 0.45 -3.34
N ARG A 19 -14.04 1.50 -2.72
CA ARG A 19 -15.49 1.71 -2.65
C ARG A 19 -16.11 2.14 -3.96
N GLU A 20 -15.42 3.01 -4.70
CA GLU A 20 -16.00 3.70 -5.86
C GLU A 20 -15.02 3.72 -7.02
N LEU A 21 -13.84 4.33 -6.85
CA LEU A 21 -12.88 4.53 -7.93
C LEU A 21 -12.42 3.21 -8.56
N MET A 22 -12.04 2.24 -7.74
CA MET A 22 -11.55 0.94 -8.23
C MET A 22 -12.67 0.14 -8.89
N ALA A 23 -13.88 0.17 -8.32
CA ALA A 23 -15.05 -0.47 -8.92
C ALA A 23 -15.37 0.12 -10.30
N MET A 24 -15.41 1.46 -10.42
CA MET A 24 -15.60 2.16 -11.69
C MET A 24 -14.50 1.81 -12.70
N CYS A 25 -13.23 1.77 -12.26
CA CYS A 25 -12.12 1.39 -13.13
C CYS A 25 -12.28 -0.05 -13.65
N GLY A 26 -12.71 -0.97 -12.80
CA GLY A 26 -13.03 -2.34 -13.18
C GLY A 26 -14.11 -2.40 -14.26
N ASP A 27 -15.22 -1.72 -14.06
CA ASP A 27 -16.35 -1.68 -15.01
C ASP A 27 -15.96 -1.07 -16.37
N MET A 28 -15.05 -0.09 -16.36
CA MET A 28 -14.57 0.58 -17.57
C MET A 28 -13.39 -0.14 -18.26
N GLY A 29 -12.85 -1.22 -17.67
CA GLY A 29 -11.66 -1.89 -18.17
C GLY A 29 -10.38 -1.03 -18.07
N VAL A 30 -10.31 -0.18 -17.05
CA VAL A 30 -9.17 0.71 -16.74
C VAL A 30 -8.25 0.02 -15.72
N GLY A 31 -6.97 -0.12 -16.05
CA GLY A 31 -5.98 -0.71 -15.15
C GLY A 31 -5.53 0.25 -14.05
N LEU A 32 -5.25 -0.27 -12.85
CA LEU A 32 -4.75 0.53 -11.74
C LEU A 32 -3.22 0.50 -11.67
N VAL A 33 -2.62 1.66 -11.36
CA VAL A 33 -1.18 1.84 -11.15
C VAL A 33 -0.96 2.47 -9.77
N PRO A 34 -1.11 1.70 -8.66
CA PRO A 34 -1.10 2.31 -7.33
C PRO A 34 0.24 2.90 -6.94
N TYR A 35 0.22 4.07 -6.32
CA TYR A 35 1.40 4.63 -5.66
C TYR A 35 1.45 4.26 -4.17
N SER A 36 2.67 4.26 -3.61
CA SER A 36 2.92 3.95 -2.19
C SER A 36 2.36 2.59 -1.72
N PRO A 37 2.66 1.47 -2.41
CA PRO A 37 2.17 0.14 -2.01
C PRO A 37 2.64 -0.27 -0.61
N GLN A 38 3.75 0.28 -0.13
CA GLN A 38 4.32 0.02 1.19
C GLN A 38 3.96 1.11 2.24
N GLY A 39 3.00 1.99 1.94
CA GLY A 39 2.57 3.04 2.88
C GLY A 39 3.73 3.96 3.31
N LYS A 40 4.50 4.49 2.35
CA LYS A 40 5.71 5.29 2.59
C LYS A 40 6.76 4.59 3.48
N GLY A 41 6.80 3.26 3.42
CA GLY A 41 7.71 2.41 4.21
C GLY A 41 7.18 2.01 5.58
N ARG A 42 5.98 2.45 5.98
CA ARG A 42 5.35 2.03 7.24
C ARG A 42 5.00 0.55 7.25
N LEU A 43 4.69 -0.04 6.09
CA LEU A 43 4.43 -1.48 5.93
C LEU A 43 5.69 -2.30 5.66
N ALA A 44 6.88 -1.69 5.71
CA ALA A 44 8.15 -2.34 5.36
C ALA A 44 9.04 -2.64 6.57
N ARG A 45 8.59 -2.28 7.78
CA ARG A 45 9.33 -2.43 9.03
C ARG A 45 8.38 -2.57 10.23
N PRO A 46 8.84 -3.17 11.35
CA PRO A 46 8.09 -3.25 12.60
C PRO A 46 7.57 -1.89 13.09
N TRP A 47 6.48 -1.93 13.86
CA TRP A 47 5.95 -0.74 14.51
C TRP A 47 6.99 -0.11 15.45
N GLY A 48 7.00 1.22 15.53
CA GLY A 48 7.98 1.99 16.32
C GLY A 48 9.34 2.18 15.65
N GLU A 49 9.74 1.34 14.69
CA GLU A 49 11.03 1.47 14.02
C GLU A 49 11.09 2.73 13.13
N GLN A 50 12.19 3.50 13.26
CA GLN A 50 12.40 4.76 12.56
C GLN A 50 13.56 4.65 11.57
N THR A 51 13.45 5.39 10.47
CA THR A 51 14.52 5.61 9.50
C THR A 51 14.83 7.11 9.41
N HIS A 52 15.95 7.48 8.81
CA HIS A 52 16.23 8.90 8.53
C HIS A 52 15.07 9.58 7.77
N ARG A 53 14.45 8.86 6.82
CA ARG A 53 13.31 9.39 6.09
C ARG A 53 12.08 9.58 6.96
N SER A 54 11.75 8.65 7.87
CA SER A 54 10.56 8.79 8.73
C SER A 54 10.69 9.90 9.77
N SER A 55 11.92 10.29 10.13
CA SER A 55 12.16 11.42 11.03
C SER A 55 12.30 12.78 10.33
N SER A 56 12.69 12.83 9.05
CA SER A 56 12.94 14.08 8.33
C SER A 56 11.89 14.46 7.28
N ASP A 57 11.15 13.49 6.73
CA ASP A 57 10.13 13.71 5.70
C ASP A 57 8.78 14.05 6.37
N LYS A 58 8.42 15.34 6.37
CA LYS A 58 7.14 15.83 6.93
C LYS A 58 5.91 15.18 6.29
N VAL A 59 6.01 14.74 5.04
CA VAL A 59 4.90 14.06 4.36
C VAL A 59 4.77 12.63 4.87
N VAL A 60 5.86 11.95 5.25
CA VAL A 60 5.75 10.63 5.91
C VAL A 60 5.04 10.79 7.26
N GLN A 61 5.47 11.75 8.07
CA GLN A 61 4.90 11.99 9.40
C GLN A 61 3.42 12.33 9.36
N ALA A 62 2.99 13.19 8.42
CA ALA A 62 1.59 13.57 8.28
C ALA A 62 0.67 12.42 7.83
N PHE A 63 1.25 11.37 7.24
CA PHE A 63 0.50 10.21 6.75
C PHE A 63 0.45 9.05 7.75
N ASP A 64 1.23 9.08 8.82
CA ASP A 64 1.19 8.07 9.86
C ASP A 64 -0.03 8.27 10.77
N SER A 65 -0.71 7.19 11.09
CA SER A 65 -1.84 7.19 12.03
C SER A 65 -1.59 6.20 13.16
N PRO A 66 -1.96 6.50 14.42
CA PRO A 66 -1.91 5.51 15.50
C PRO A 66 -2.79 4.28 15.22
N TYR A 67 -3.80 4.42 14.35
CA TYR A 67 -4.65 3.31 13.92
C TYR A 67 -3.97 2.35 12.92
N ASP A 68 -2.77 2.69 12.41
CA ASP A 68 -2.03 1.84 11.48
C ASP A 68 -1.33 0.66 12.19
N GLU A 69 -1.10 0.76 13.51
CA GLU A 69 -0.33 -0.22 14.30
C GLU A 69 -0.83 -1.67 14.17
N PRO A 70 -2.13 -1.98 14.33
CA PRO A 70 -2.59 -3.36 14.25
C PRO A 70 -2.35 -3.98 12.87
N VAL A 71 -2.42 -3.17 11.81
CA VAL A 71 -2.19 -3.63 10.43
C VAL A 71 -0.71 -3.89 10.20
N VAL A 72 0.18 -3.01 10.68
CA VAL A 72 1.63 -3.21 10.60
C VAL A 72 2.04 -4.48 11.34
N ASN A 73 1.50 -4.70 12.54
CA ASN A 73 1.78 -5.90 13.34
C ASN A 73 1.27 -7.18 12.64
N ALA A 74 0.11 -7.14 11.99
CA ALA A 74 -0.39 -8.27 11.20
C ALA A 74 0.54 -8.59 10.01
N VAL A 75 1.03 -7.57 9.31
CA VAL A 75 2.01 -7.74 8.22
C VAL A 75 3.31 -8.35 8.74
N GLN A 76 3.81 -7.88 9.87
CA GLN A 76 5.00 -8.44 10.52
C GLN A 76 4.80 -9.92 10.84
N HIS A 77 3.71 -10.27 11.50
CA HIS A 77 3.42 -11.66 11.87
C HIS A 77 3.38 -12.59 10.65
N ILE A 78 2.74 -12.16 9.56
CA ILE A 78 2.67 -12.95 8.32
C ILE A 78 4.04 -13.05 7.65
N ALA A 79 4.83 -11.97 7.66
CA ALA A 79 6.17 -11.95 7.10
C ALA A 79 7.10 -12.94 7.82
N GLU A 80 7.07 -12.93 9.16
CA GLU A 80 7.80 -13.85 10.02
C GLU A 80 7.37 -15.31 9.78
N ALA A 81 6.06 -15.59 9.79
CA ALA A 81 5.53 -16.93 9.56
C ALA A 81 5.89 -17.51 8.18
N ARG A 82 6.10 -16.66 7.18
CA ARG A 82 6.46 -17.04 5.81
C ARG A 82 7.95 -16.95 5.50
N GLY A 83 8.77 -16.42 6.40
CA GLY A 83 10.21 -16.21 6.17
C GLY A 83 10.52 -15.22 5.04
N VAL A 84 9.69 -14.18 4.85
CA VAL A 84 9.86 -13.14 3.82
C VAL A 84 9.85 -11.75 4.44
N THR A 85 10.21 -10.71 3.68
CA THR A 85 10.19 -9.33 4.18
C THR A 85 8.76 -8.78 4.29
N MET A 86 8.52 -7.86 5.22
CA MET A 86 7.24 -7.14 5.32
C MET A 86 6.90 -6.39 4.02
N ALA A 87 7.91 -5.81 3.36
CA ALA A 87 7.78 -5.16 2.06
C ALA A 87 7.21 -6.11 0.98
N GLN A 88 7.68 -7.37 0.95
CA GLN A 88 7.14 -8.39 0.04
C GLN A 88 5.68 -8.73 0.37
N ILE A 89 5.31 -8.84 1.64
CA ILE A 89 3.91 -9.06 2.04
C ILE A 89 3.00 -7.90 1.60
N ALA A 90 3.42 -6.66 1.87
CA ALA A 90 2.66 -5.48 1.49
C ALA A 90 2.46 -5.37 -0.03
N LEU A 91 3.53 -5.61 -0.80
CA LEU A 91 3.47 -5.58 -2.26
C LEU A 91 2.62 -6.73 -2.82
N ALA A 92 2.78 -7.95 -2.29
CA ALA A 92 1.98 -9.11 -2.69
C ALA A 92 0.49 -8.89 -2.44
N TRP A 93 0.13 -8.24 -1.32
CA TRP A 93 -1.26 -7.90 -1.03
C TRP A 93 -1.86 -6.94 -2.07
N VAL A 94 -1.11 -5.90 -2.46
CA VAL A 94 -1.55 -4.96 -3.52
C VAL A 94 -1.71 -5.68 -4.86
N LEU A 95 -0.75 -6.52 -5.24
CA LEU A 95 -0.77 -7.30 -6.48
C LEU A 95 -1.83 -8.41 -6.50
N HIS A 96 -2.38 -8.80 -5.35
CA HIS A 96 -3.45 -9.80 -5.29
C HIS A 96 -4.77 -9.28 -5.88
N ASN A 97 -4.96 -7.96 -5.94
CA ASN A 97 -6.15 -7.38 -6.56
C ASN A 97 -6.04 -7.42 -8.10
N PRO A 98 -6.97 -8.09 -8.81
CA PRO A 98 -6.87 -8.28 -10.26
C PRO A 98 -6.97 -6.99 -11.08
N LEU A 99 -7.45 -5.89 -10.48
CA LEU A 99 -7.50 -4.58 -11.13
C LEU A 99 -6.13 -3.88 -11.16
N VAL A 100 -5.19 -4.32 -10.32
CA VAL A 100 -3.85 -3.73 -10.24
C VAL A 100 -2.98 -4.25 -11.37
N SER A 101 -2.56 -3.34 -12.24
CA SER A 101 -1.68 -3.64 -13.38
C SER A 101 -0.20 -3.50 -13.00
N ALA A 102 0.18 -2.43 -12.31
CA ALA A 102 1.58 -2.18 -11.93
C ALA A 102 1.70 -1.20 -10.74
N PRO A 103 2.07 -1.62 -9.53
CA PRO A 103 2.33 -0.70 -8.43
C PRO A 103 3.68 0.03 -8.59
N ILE A 104 3.77 1.26 -8.11
CA ILE A 104 5.00 2.09 -8.13
C ILE A 104 5.78 1.87 -6.84
N VAL A 105 7.02 1.38 -6.95
CA VAL A 105 7.91 1.04 -5.82
C VAL A 105 9.08 2.01 -5.69
#